data_AF-A0A2R6LJU0-F1
#
_entry.id   AF-A0A2R6LJU0-F1
#
_cell.length_a   1.000
_cell.length_b   1.000
_cell.length_c   1.000
_cell.angle_alpha   90.00
_cell.angle_beta   90.00
_cell.angle_gamma   90.00
#
_symmetry.space_group_name_H-M   'P 1'
#
loop_
_entity.id
_entity.type
_entity.pdbx_description
1 polymer ?
#
loop_
_entity_poly.entity_id
_entity_poly.type
_entity_poly.pdbx_seq_one_letter_code
_entity_poly.pdbx_strand_id
1 'polypeptide(L)'
;MPIDLREHDPDDAPAIRPGTNKAAIIKLLYRDTNLAYTPAEIRDLLDLPRGTTSTTLSRLRDDGLVGRTSDGLYHGLEHRDDLRRFARSLVQLDDMGTRYPDSGLGPGDVEQTGSGAKTELPRDRGDQHADRGAEPTPEDWATSIDTNAGETDSDRGER
;
A
#
# COMPACT_ATOMS: atom_id res chain seq x y z
N MET A 1 8.10 20.23 21.74
CA MET A 1 9.32 20.23 20.91
C MET A 1 9.11 21.20 19.75
N PRO A 2 9.96 22.22 19.57
CA PRO A 2 9.91 23.09 18.39
C PRO A 2 10.37 22.31 17.15
N ILE A 3 9.83 22.67 15.98
CA ILE A 3 10.20 22.11 14.68
C ILE A 3 10.92 23.20 13.90
N ASP A 4 12.06 22.89 13.28
CA ASP A 4 12.80 23.85 12.45
C ASP A 4 12.13 24.00 11.08
N LEU A 5 11.50 25.15 10.84
CA LEU A 5 10.80 25.46 9.59
C LEU A 5 11.76 25.67 8.41
N ARG A 6 13.08 25.76 8.64
CA ARG A 6 14.10 25.90 7.57
C ARG A 6 14.52 24.57 6.98
N GLU A 7 14.33 23.48 7.73
CA GLU A 7 14.54 22.09 7.30
C GLU A 7 13.21 21.44 6.89
N HIS A 8 12.08 22.10 7.16
CA HIS A 8 10.79 21.66 6.70
C HIS A 8 10.66 21.97 5.21
N ASP A 9 10.90 20.96 4.39
CA ASP A 9 10.57 21.02 2.97
C ASP A 9 9.05 20.93 2.81
N PRO A 10 8.37 21.98 2.33
CA PRO A 10 6.93 21.96 2.08
C PRO A 10 6.53 21.04 0.91
N ASP A 11 7.49 20.66 0.07
CA ASP A 11 7.29 19.71 -1.03
C ASP A 11 7.47 18.24 -0.60
N ASP A 12 7.98 18.01 0.63
CA ASP A 12 8.02 16.68 1.22
C ASP A 12 6.58 16.31 1.59
N ALA A 13 5.93 15.52 0.72
CA ALA A 13 4.53 15.16 0.86
C ALA A 13 4.26 14.73 2.32
N PRO A 14 3.40 15.44 3.06
CA PRO A 14 3.29 15.27 4.50
C PRO A 14 2.95 13.81 4.78
N ALA A 15 3.79 13.12 5.55
CA ALA A 15 3.62 11.70 5.84
C ALA A 15 2.25 11.45 6.51
N ILE A 16 1.25 11.07 5.72
CA ILE A 16 -0.09 10.79 6.22
C ILE A 16 -0.05 9.42 6.90
N ARG A 17 -0.22 9.41 8.21
CA ARG A 17 -0.26 8.16 8.99
C ARG A 17 -1.63 7.49 8.87
N PRO A 18 -1.69 6.17 8.55
CA PRO A 18 -2.91 5.38 8.64
C PRO A 18 -3.57 5.48 10.03
N GLY A 19 -4.90 5.31 10.08
CA GLY A 19 -5.66 5.39 11.34
C GLY A 19 -5.86 6.81 11.91
N THR A 20 -5.37 7.85 11.23
CA THR A 20 -5.60 9.25 11.62
C THR A 20 -6.80 9.85 10.91
N ASN A 21 -7.37 10.93 11.48
CA ASN A 21 -8.44 11.70 10.82
C ASN A 21 -8.01 12.22 9.43
N LYS A 22 -6.73 12.57 9.25
CA LYS A 22 -6.17 12.98 7.96
C LYS A 22 -6.27 11.84 6.93
N ALA A 23 -5.86 10.63 7.32
CA ALA A 23 -5.97 9.45 6.48
C ALA A 23 -7.42 9.09 6.15
N ALA A 24 -8.34 9.19 7.12
CA ALA A 24 -9.75 8.90 6.91
C ALA A 24 -10.40 9.86 5.89
N ILE A 25 -10.12 11.16 6.00
CA ILE A 25 -10.60 12.16 5.04
C ILE A 25 -10.01 11.91 3.65
N ILE A 26 -8.71 11.64 3.54
CA ILE A 26 -8.07 11.32 2.26
C ILE A 26 -8.69 10.07 1.64
N LYS A 27 -8.90 9.01 2.43
CA LYS A 27 -9.55 7.79 1.98
C LYS A 27 -10.93 8.06 1.39
N LEU A 28 -11.73 8.93 2.03
CA LEU A 28 -13.06 9.31 1.54
C LEU A 28 -12.96 10.08 0.22
N LEU A 29 -12.17 11.15 0.17
CA LEU A 29 -12.11 12.07 -0.98
C LEU A 29 -11.42 11.49 -2.21
N TYR A 30 -10.49 10.56 -2.03
CA TYR A 30 -9.78 9.90 -3.13
C TYR A 30 -10.39 8.57 -3.57
N ARG A 31 -11.49 8.14 -2.92
CA ARG A 31 -12.28 6.99 -3.40
C ARG A 31 -12.87 7.28 -4.78
N ASP A 32 -13.36 8.49 -4.98
CA ASP A 32 -13.80 9.01 -6.26
C ASP A 32 -13.54 10.53 -6.30
N THR A 33 -12.57 10.94 -7.11
CA THR A 33 -12.17 12.35 -7.21
C THR A 33 -13.16 13.22 -7.97
N ASN A 34 -14.17 12.63 -8.60
CA ASN A 34 -15.28 13.37 -9.22
C ASN A 34 -16.35 13.78 -8.20
N LEU A 35 -16.31 13.24 -6.98
CA LEU A 35 -17.25 13.58 -5.93
C LEU A 35 -16.65 14.65 -5.01
N ALA A 36 -17.49 15.63 -4.65
CA ALA A 36 -17.15 16.67 -3.70
C ALA A 36 -18.14 16.64 -2.54
N TYR A 37 -17.65 16.93 -1.33
CA TYR A 37 -18.42 16.82 -0.09
C TYR A 37 -18.33 18.10 0.72
N THR A 38 -19.41 18.45 1.41
CA THR A 38 -19.41 19.54 2.38
C THR A 38 -18.66 19.10 3.66
N PRO A 39 -18.15 20.06 4.47
CA PRO A 39 -17.56 19.72 5.76
C PRO A 39 -18.50 18.97 6.71
N ALA A 40 -19.81 19.21 6.59
CA ALA A 40 -20.83 18.52 7.38
C ALA A 40 -20.98 17.06 6.94
N GLU A 41 -21.06 16.79 5.64
CA GLU A 41 -21.13 15.41 5.12
C GLU A 41 -19.87 14.61 5.45
N ILE A 42 -18.68 15.20 5.29
CA ILE A 42 -17.41 14.54 5.66
C ILE A 42 -17.42 14.18 7.15
N ARG A 43 -17.88 15.11 7.99
CA ARG A 43 -17.99 14.88 9.43
C ARG A 43 -18.94 13.72 9.73
N ASP A 44 -20.12 13.73 9.12
CA ASP A 44 -21.18 12.76 9.40
C ASP A 44 -20.82 11.37 8.87
N LEU A 45 -20.18 11.28 7.70
CA LEU A 45 -19.70 10.02 7.12
C LEU A 45 -18.54 9.38 7.89
N LEU A 46 -17.71 10.21 8.53
CA LEU A 46 -16.51 9.76 9.26
C LEU A 46 -16.66 9.82 10.79
N ASP A 47 -17.85 10.19 11.29
CA ASP A 47 -18.15 10.41 12.71
C ASP A 47 -17.10 11.26 13.45
N LEU A 48 -16.68 12.37 12.82
CA LEU A 48 -15.61 13.22 13.35
C LEU A 48 -16.13 14.34 14.26
N PRO A 49 -15.37 14.78 15.28
CA PRO A 49 -15.71 15.98 16.03
C PRO A 49 -15.68 17.23 15.15
N ARG A 50 -16.72 18.08 15.23
CA ARG A 50 -16.89 19.26 14.36
C ARG A 50 -15.68 20.19 14.30
N GLY A 51 -15.06 20.48 15.45
CA GLY A 51 -13.87 21.34 15.51
C GLY A 51 -12.67 20.74 14.77
N THR A 52 -12.49 19.42 14.90
CA THR A 52 -11.38 18.69 14.30
C THR A 52 -11.52 18.58 12.78
N THR A 53 -12.74 18.36 12.26
CA THR A 53 -12.98 18.24 10.82
C THR A 53 -12.59 19.51 10.09
N SER A 54 -13.09 20.68 10.53
CA SER A 54 -12.80 21.96 9.88
C SER A 54 -11.31 22.27 9.87
N THR A 55 -10.62 22.12 11.01
CA THR A 55 -9.17 22.36 11.09
C THR A 55 -8.37 21.40 10.21
N THR A 56 -8.75 20.12 10.16
CA THR A 56 -8.06 19.13 9.34
C THR A 56 -8.25 19.39 7.85
N LEU A 57 -9.46 19.75 7.42
CA LEU A 57 -9.76 20.11 6.02
C LEU A 57 -9.01 21.36 5.56
N SER A 58 -8.95 22.41 6.40
CA SER A 58 -8.17 23.60 6.07
C SER A 58 -6.69 23.25 5.89
N ARG A 59 -6.09 22.51 6.82
CA ARG A 59 -4.69 22.07 6.70
C ARG A 59 -4.46 21.22 5.45
N LEU A 60 -5.34 20.25 5.19
CA LEU A 60 -5.24 19.40 3.99
C LEU A 60 -5.26 20.22 2.69
N ARG A 61 -6.08 21.27 2.64
CA ARG A 61 -6.15 22.18 1.50
C ARG A 61 -4.87 23.01 1.40
N ASP A 62 -4.43 23.58 2.52
CA ASP A 62 -3.26 24.45 2.55
C ASP A 62 -1.97 23.67 2.21
N ASP A 63 -1.90 22.39 2.59
CA ASP A 63 -0.86 21.43 2.21
C ASP A 63 -0.98 20.96 0.73
N GLY A 64 -1.97 21.43 -0.03
CA GLY A 64 -2.19 21.01 -1.42
C GLY A 64 -2.58 19.54 -1.60
N LEU A 65 -3.14 18.90 -0.57
CA LEU A 65 -3.54 17.49 -0.62
C LEU A 65 -5.00 17.28 -1.06
N VAL A 66 -5.84 18.30 -0.95
CA VAL A 66 -7.25 18.25 -1.36
C VAL A 66 -7.64 19.56 -2.05
N GLY A 67 -8.60 19.47 -2.96
CA GLY A 67 -9.20 20.62 -3.60
C GLY A 67 -10.39 21.16 -2.80
N ARG A 68 -10.71 22.43 -3.03
CA ARG A 68 -11.92 23.06 -2.52
C ARG A 68 -12.58 23.87 -3.65
N THR A 69 -13.87 23.63 -3.88
CA THR A 69 -14.67 24.38 -4.86
C THR A 69 -15.01 25.78 -4.33
N SER A 70 -15.48 26.66 -5.22
CA SER A 70 -15.99 28.00 -4.86
C SER A 70 -17.08 27.96 -3.78
N ASP A 71 -17.91 26.92 -3.84
CA ASP A 71 -19.07 26.74 -2.96
C ASP A 71 -18.68 26.05 -1.64
N GLY A 72 -17.39 25.78 -1.47
CA GLY A 72 -16.81 25.28 -0.23
C GLY A 72 -16.83 23.77 -0.06
N LEU A 73 -17.13 23.01 -1.11
CA LEU A 73 -17.04 21.54 -1.13
C LEU A 73 -15.59 21.10 -1.28
N TYR A 74 -15.23 19.97 -0.67
CA TYR A 74 -13.89 19.39 -0.74
C TYR A 74 -13.90 18.14 -1.60
N HIS A 75 -12.83 17.96 -2.40
CA HIS A 75 -12.67 16.82 -3.31
C HIS A 75 -11.20 16.39 -3.37
N GLY A 76 -10.95 15.16 -3.82
CA GLY A 76 -9.59 14.71 -4.11
C GLY A 76 -9.02 15.35 -5.39
N LEU A 77 -7.70 15.37 -5.52
CA LEU A 77 -7.01 15.95 -6.67
C LEU A 77 -6.66 14.87 -7.68
N GLU A 78 -7.02 15.08 -8.95
CA GLU A 78 -6.78 14.06 -9.97
C GLU A 78 -5.29 13.85 -10.30
N HIS A 79 -4.48 14.88 -10.17
CA HIS A 79 -3.05 14.78 -10.48
C HIS A 79 -2.22 14.14 -9.35
N ARG A 80 -2.84 13.80 -8.20
CA ARG A 80 -2.16 13.22 -7.03
C ARG A 80 -2.33 11.70 -6.98
N ASP A 81 -1.67 11.01 -7.89
CA ASP A 81 -1.71 9.54 -7.98
C ASP A 81 -1.10 8.85 -6.75
N ASP A 82 -0.16 9.51 -6.08
CA ASP A 82 0.40 9.11 -4.78
C ASP A 82 -0.70 8.98 -3.71
N LEU A 83 -1.59 9.98 -3.62
CA LEU A 83 -2.69 9.99 -2.67
C LEU A 83 -3.79 9.00 -3.03
N ARG A 84 -4.08 8.80 -4.33
CA ARG A 84 -4.98 7.72 -4.78
C ARG A 84 -4.45 6.35 -4.37
N ARG A 85 -3.16 6.11 -4.63
CA ARG A 85 -2.49 4.85 -4.28
C ARG A 85 -2.52 4.63 -2.77
N PHE A 86 -2.24 5.67 -2.00
CA PHE A 86 -2.34 5.64 -0.55
C PHE A 86 -3.77 5.33 -0.08
N ALA A 87 -4.79 6.03 -0.58
CA ALA A 87 -6.19 5.77 -0.24
C ALA A 87 -6.60 4.32 -0.54
N ARG A 88 -6.18 3.77 -1.69
CA ARG A 88 -6.41 2.36 -2.04
C ARG A 88 -5.71 1.40 -1.06
N SER A 89 -4.49 1.73 -0.62
CA SER A 89 -3.78 0.94 0.39
C SER A 89 -4.52 0.92 1.73
N LEU A 90 -5.18 2.02 2.12
CA LEU A 90 -6.01 2.07 3.33
C LEU A 90 -7.25 1.19 3.22
N VAL A 91 -7.89 1.13 2.06
CA VAL A 91 -9.01 0.19 1.83
C VAL A 91 -8.54 -1.25 1.97
N GLN A 92 -7.39 -1.60 1.39
CA GLN A 92 -6.82 -2.94 1.51
C GLN A 92 -6.48 -3.29 2.96
N LEU A 93 -5.96 -2.34 3.73
CA LEU A 93 -5.65 -2.53 5.15
C LEU A 93 -6.92 -2.85 5.96
N ASP A 94 -8.01 -2.13 5.71
CA ASP A 94 -9.30 -2.37 6.39
C ASP A 94 -9.92 -3.72 5.97
N ASP A 95 -9.82 -4.08 4.69
CA ASP A 95 -10.26 -5.39 4.19
C ASP A 95 -9.47 -6.53 4.84
N MET A 96 -8.16 -6.36 5.02
CA MET A 96 -7.32 -7.34 5.73
C MET A 96 -7.71 -7.47 7.20
N GLY A 97 -7.90 -6.35 7.90
CA GLY A 97 -8.34 -6.35 9.30
C GLY A 97 -9.71 -7.00 9.49
N THR A 98 -10.60 -6.85 8.50
CA THR A 98 -11.91 -7.49 8.52
C THR A 98 -11.84 -8.99 8.20
N ARG A 99 -10.98 -9.39 7.26
CA ARG A 99 -10.81 -10.80 6.85
C ARG A 99 -10.09 -11.64 7.90
N TYR A 100 -9.13 -11.05 8.59
CA TYR A 100 -8.30 -11.72 9.59
C TYR A 100 -8.35 -10.96 10.93
N PRO A 101 -9.51 -10.95 11.62
CA PRO A 101 -9.65 -10.26 12.88
C PRO A 101 -8.83 -10.90 14.02
N ASP A 102 -8.41 -12.16 13.83
CA ASP A 102 -7.70 -12.97 14.80
C ASP A 102 -6.47 -13.63 14.16
N SER A 103 -5.63 -12.81 13.52
CA SER A 103 -4.38 -13.29 12.91
C SER A 103 -3.38 -13.82 13.94
N GLY A 104 -3.63 -13.63 15.24
CA GLY A 104 -2.68 -13.91 16.32
C GLY A 104 -1.39 -13.07 16.23
N LEU A 105 -1.36 -12.08 15.33
CA LEU A 105 -0.22 -11.21 15.04
C LEU A 105 -0.65 -9.77 15.30
N GLY A 106 -0.22 -9.22 16.44
CA GLY A 106 -0.33 -7.82 16.77
C GLY A 106 0.81 -6.99 16.16
N PRO A 107 0.71 -5.64 16.19
CA PRO A 107 1.75 -4.75 15.70
C PRO A 107 3.13 -4.96 16.35
N GLY A 108 3.16 -5.55 17.56
CA GLY A 108 4.39 -5.89 18.29
C GLY A 108 5.04 -7.22 17.88
N ASP A 109 4.30 -8.10 17.19
CA ASP A 109 4.82 -9.39 16.70
C ASP A 109 5.56 -9.24 15.36
N VAL A 110 5.45 -8.05 14.75
CA VAL A 110 6.15 -7.70 13.52
C VAL A 110 7.49 -7.07 13.89
N GLU A 111 8.57 -7.84 13.72
CA GLU A 111 9.93 -7.28 13.79
C GLU A 111 10.06 -6.16 12.74
N GLN A 112 10.22 -4.92 13.20
CA GLN A 112 10.53 -3.80 12.31
C GLN A 112 11.86 -4.09 11.62
N THR A 113 11.82 -4.36 10.30
CA THR A 113 13.01 -4.40 9.45
C THR A 113 13.58 -2.99 9.27
N GLY A 114 14.11 -2.43 10.35
CA GLY A 114 14.69 -1.10 10.42
C GLY A 114 15.75 -1.11 11.50
N SER A 115 17.01 -1.10 11.08
CA SER A 115 18.23 -1.07 11.91
C SER A 115 18.79 -2.42 12.42
N GLY A 116 18.12 -3.55 12.21
CA GLY A 116 18.60 -4.90 12.59
C GLY A 116 19.00 -5.83 11.44
N ALA A 117 18.74 -5.47 10.17
CA ALA A 117 19.01 -6.31 9.00
C ALA A 117 20.50 -6.39 8.60
N LYS A 118 21.40 -6.30 9.58
CA LYS A 118 22.79 -6.75 9.49
C LYS A 118 22.98 -7.99 10.37
N THR A 119 22.06 -8.95 10.32
CA THR A 119 22.46 -10.30 10.67
C THR A 119 23.26 -10.78 9.47
N GLU A 120 24.57 -10.90 9.68
CA GLU A 120 25.49 -11.51 8.73
C GLU A 120 24.84 -12.75 8.14
N LEU A 121 24.73 -12.80 6.80
CA LEU A 121 24.44 -14.08 6.15
C LEU A 121 25.46 -15.09 6.70
N PRO A 122 25.04 -16.28 7.15
CA PRO A 122 25.97 -17.30 7.62
C PRO A 122 27.06 -17.50 6.57
N ARG A 123 28.29 -17.14 6.90
CA ARG A 123 29.49 -17.38 6.06
C ARG A 123 29.91 -18.86 6.13
N ASP A 124 28.95 -19.77 6.20
CA ASP A 124 29.21 -21.21 6.21
C ASP A 124 28.53 -21.89 5.03
N ARG A 125 28.87 -21.39 3.84
CA ARG A 125 28.89 -22.20 2.63
C ARG A 125 30.34 -22.26 2.15
N GLY A 126 31.20 -22.83 2.99
CA GLY A 126 32.52 -23.28 2.60
C GLY A 126 32.41 -24.58 1.82
N ASP A 127 32.94 -24.55 0.59
CA ASP A 127 33.66 -25.64 -0.05
C ASP A 127 32.96 -27.00 -0.25
N GLN A 128 32.12 -27.09 -1.29
CA GLN A 128 32.03 -28.31 -2.12
C GLN A 128 31.92 -27.94 -3.60
N HIS A 129 33.01 -27.43 -4.19
CA HIS A 129 33.22 -27.43 -5.64
C HIS A 129 34.68 -27.80 -5.94
N ALA A 130 34.96 -29.09 -5.83
CA ALA A 130 35.87 -29.77 -6.74
C ALA A 130 34.97 -30.79 -7.45
N ASP A 131 34.38 -30.44 -8.59
CA ASP A 131 35.04 -30.67 -9.88
C ASP A 131 34.48 -29.71 -10.95
N ARG A 132 35.35 -29.17 -11.80
CA ARG A 132 34.98 -28.29 -12.91
C ARG A 132 34.62 -29.15 -14.12
N GLY A 133 33.32 -29.26 -14.39
CA GLY A 133 32.80 -29.69 -15.69
C GLY A 133 31.70 -28.74 -16.16
N ALA A 134 32.08 -27.79 -17.03
CA ALA A 134 31.28 -26.92 -17.90
C ALA A 134 30.03 -26.21 -17.32
N GLU A 135 30.04 -24.87 -17.31
CA GLU A 135 28.80 -24.08 -17.25
C GLU A 135 27.91 -24.46 -18.44
N PRO A 136 26.63 -24.82 -18.23
CA PRO A 136 25.71 -25.09 -19.33
C PRO A 136 25.48 -23.79 -20.10
N THR A 137 25.66 -23.86 -21.42
CA THR A 137 25.47 -22.70 -22.28
C THR A 137 23.99 -22.32 -22.37
N PRO A 138 23.65 -21.07 -22.70
CA PRO A 138 22.27 -20.59 -22.77
C PRO A 138 21.32 -21.41 -23.67
N GLU A 139 21.85 -22.27 -24.55
CA GLU A 139 21.09 -23.17 -25.41
C GLU A 139 20.45 -24.35 -24.65
N ASP A 140 21.02 -24.76 -23.51
CA ASP A 140 20.47 -25.82 -22.65
C ASP A 140 19.17 -25.42 -21.95
N TRP A 141 18.90 -24.12 -21.86
CA TRP A 141 17.69 -23.57 -21.23
C TRP A 141 16.47 -23.65 -22.16
N ALA A 142 16.69 -23.72 -23.48
CA ALA A 142 15.63 -23.68 -24.47
C ALA A 142 14.95 -25.04 -24.74
N THR A 143 15.49 -26.15 -24.23
CA THR A 143 14.97 -27.51 -24.50
C THR A 143 14.02 -28.04 -23.42
N SER A 144 13.80 -27.33 -22.30
CA SER A 144 12.92 -27.84 -21.23
C SER A 144 11.41 -27.60 -21.45
N ILE A 145 11.00 -27.22 -22.65
CA ILE A 145 9.58 -27.17 -23.06
C ILE A 145 9.27 -28.32 -24.02
N ASP A 146 9.25 -29.54 -23.51
CA ASP A 146 8.26 -30.53 -23.93
C ASP A 146 8.26 -31.72 -22.98
N THR A 147 7.17 -31.88 -22.23
CA THR A 147 6.44 -33.14 -22.02
C THR A 147 5.41 -32.90 -20.92
N ASN A 148 4.24 -32.37 -21.29
CA ASN A 148 3.00 -32.82 -20.67
C ASN A 148 1.83 -32.62 -21.63
N ALA A 149 1.64 -33.59 -22.53
CA ALA A 149 0.42 -33.80 -23.30
C ALA A 149 0.43 -35.27 -23.72
N GLY A 150 -0.55 -36.12 -23.42
CA GLY A 150 -1.72 -36.03 -22.56
C GLY A 150 -2.25 -37.45 -22.46
N GLU A 151 -2.48 -37.94 -21.25
CA GLU A 151 -3.11 -39.24 -21.03
C GLU A 151 -4.62 -39.00 -21.01
N THR A 152 -5.27 -39.12 -22.17
CA THR A 152 -6.73 -39.14 -22.26
C THR A 152 -7.21 -40.57 -22.10
N ASP A 153 -7.65 -40.86 -20.88
CA ASP A 153 -8.63 -41.90 -20.58
C ASP A 153 -9.97 -41.53 -21.25
N SER A 154 -10.50 -42.42 -22.09
CA SER A 154 -11.88 -42.39 -22.58
C SER A 154 -12.30 -43.77 -23.07
N ASP A 155 -12.94 -44.50 -22.16
CA ASP A 155 -14.30 -45.06 -22.30
C ASP A 155 -14.62 -46.02 -23.46
N ARG A 156 -14.70 -47.30 -23.08
CA ARG A 156 -15.84 -48.23 -23.24
C ARG A 156 -16.91 -47.91 -24.32
N GLY A 157 -17.11 -48.86 -25.24
CA GLY A 157 -18.36 -49.06 -25.99
C GLY A 157 -18.13 -49.90 -27.26
N GLU A 158 -18.17 -51.23 -27.19
CA GLU A 158 -19.32 -52.05 -27.61
C GLU A 158 -19.92 -51.70 -28.99
N ARG A 159 -19.48 -52.38 -30.05
CA ARG A 159 -20.22 -53.40 -30.84
C ARG A 159 -19.62 -53.61 -32.22
#